data_AF-A0A432HJ31-F1
#
_entry.id   AF-A0A432HJ31-F1
#
_cell.length_a   1.000
_cell.length_b   1.000
_cell.length_c   1.000
_cell.angle_alpha   90.00
_cell.angle_beta   90.00
_cell.angle_gamma   90.00
#
_symmetry.space_group_name_H-M   'P 1'
#
loop_
_entity.id
_entity.type
_entity.pdbx_description
1 polymer ?
#
loop_
_entity_poly.entity_id
_entity_poly.type
_entity_poly.pdbx_seq_one_letter_code
_entity_poly.pdbx_strand_id
1 'polypeptide(L)' 'MRLMRATIFAAVAVIPSILIALVAYLLLGGPPQTPEWEARMYGPWDGIPGLCIAAAFTLGLREDQE' A
#
# COMPACT_ATOMS: atom_id res chain seq x y z
N MET A 1 13.62 11.05 16.22
CA MET A 1 12.16 11.15 16.11
C MET A 1 11.68 10.83 14.69
N ARG A 2 12.44 11.19 13.65
CA ARG A 2 12.24 10.84 12.23
C ARG A 2 11.77 9.42 11.91
N LEU A 3 12.54 8.42 12.34
CA LEU A 3 12.24 7.02 12.04
C LEU A 3 10.92 6.58 12.68
N MET A 4 10.66 7.00 13.91
CA MET A 4 9.41 6.68 14.61
C MET A 4 8.21 7.27 13.87
N ARG A 5 8.29 8.52 13.41
CA ARG A 5 7.21 9.17 12.63
C ARG A 5 7.01 8.49 11.27
N ALA A 6 8.09 8.23 10.53
CA ALA A 6 8.01 7.51 9.26
C ALA A 6 7.34 6.14 9.39
N THR A 7 7.67 5.39 10.43
CA THR A 7 7.04 4.10 10.73
C THR A 7 5.56 4.26 11.09
N ILE A 8 5.17 5.30 11.85
CA ILE A 8 3.76 5.57 12.16
C ILE A 8 2.97 5.91 10.89
N PHE A 9 3.52 6.75 10.01
CA PHE A 9 2.88 7.07 8.72
C PHE A 9 2.71 5.82 7.85
N ALA A 10 3.74 4.98 7.76
CA ALA A 10 3.68 3.71 7.05
C ALA A 10 2.61 2.77 7.64
N ALA A 11 2.52 2.68 8.97
CA ALA A 11 1.53 1.86 9.66
C ALA A 11 0.09 2.35 9.42
N VAL A 12 -0.13 3.67 9.48
CA VAL A 12 -1.43 4.28 9.20
C VAL A 12 -1.82 4.09 7.74
N ALA A 13 -0.85 4.08 6.82
CA ALA A 13 -1.10 3.88 5.39
C ALA A 13 -1.53 2.44 5.02
N VAL A 14 -1.35 1.45 5.90
CA VAL A 14 -1.72 0.05 5.63
C VAL A 14 -3.21 -0.05 5.29
N ILE A 15 -4.10 0.47 6.14
CA ILE A 15 -5.55 0.37 5.96
C ILE A 15 -6.04 1.05 4.66
N PRO A 16 -5.75 2.33 4.40
CA PRO A 16 -6.20 2.99 3.18
C PRO A 16 -5.59 2.36 1.93
N SER A 17 -4.35 1.86 2.00
CA SER A 17 -3.70 1.24 0.86
C SER A 17 -4.36 -0.08 0.42
N ILE A 18 -4.83 -0.89 1.38
CA ILE A 18 -5.60 -2.12 1.09
C ILE A 18 -6.93 -1.76 0.40
N LEU A 19 -7.60 -0.69 0.83
CA LEU A 19 -8.83 -0.23 0.18
C LEU A 19 -8.59 0.23 -1.26
N ILE A 20 -7.51 0.99 -1.51
CA ILE A 20 -7.14 1.43 -2.86
C ILE A 20 -6.82 0.22 -3.74
N ALA A 21 -6.10 -0.76 -3.19
CA ALA A 21 -5.75 -1.99 -3.90
C ALA A 21 -6.99 -2.81 -4.28
N LEU A 22 -7.97 -2.91 -3.37
CA LEU A 22 -9.26 -3.54 -3.66
C LEU A 22 -10.01 -2.83 -4.79
N VAL A 23 -10.09 -1.50 -4.75
CA VAL A 23 -10.76 -0.71 -5.78
C VAL A 23 -10.07 -0.88 -7.13
N ALA A 24 -8.74 -0.78 -7.16
CA ALA A 24 -7.96 -0.99 -8.38
C ALA A 24 -8.12 -2.41 -8.93
N TYR A 25 -8.14 -3.41 -8.06
CA TYR A 25 -8.36 -4.80 -8.45
C TYR A 25 -9.74 -5.00 -9.11
N LEU A 26 -10.80 -4.42 -8.55
CA LEU A 26 -12.15 -4.48 -9.12
C LEU A 26 -12.24 -3.71 -10.45
N LEU A 27 -11.60 -2.54 -10.55
CA LEU A 27 -11.60 -1.73 -11.79
C LEU A 27 -10.87 -2.41 -12.94
N LEU A 28 -9.82 -3.20 -12.64
CA LEU A 28 -9.10 -3.98 -13.65
C LEU A 28 -9.81 -5.29 -14.04
N GLY A 29 -11.02 -5.53 -13.53
CA GLY A 29 -11.80 -6.72 -13.83
C GLY A 29 -11.31 -7.97 -13.11
N GLY A 30 -10.58 -7.80 -11.99
CA GLY A 30 -10.12 -8.90 -11.17
C GLY A 30 -11.31 -9.70 -10.62
N PRO A 31 -11.38 -11.03 -10.84
CA PRO A 31 -12.44 -11.84 -10.30
C PRO A 31 -12.38 -11.83 -8.76
N PRO A 32 -13.52 -11.79 -8.05
CA PRO A 32 -13.54 -11.66 -6.60
C PRO A 32 -12.90 -12.84 -5.85
N GLN A 33 -12.64 -13.95 -6.55
CA GLN A 33 -12.00 -15.15 -6.02
C GLN A 33 -10.98 -15.69 -7.03
N THR A 34 -9.75 -15.18 -6.98
CA THR A 34 -8.58 -15.81 -7.63
C THR A 34 -7.87 -16.68 -6.59
N PRO A 35 -7.96 -18.02 -6.69
CA PRO A 35 -7.24 -18.93 -5.80
C PRO A 35 -5.75 -19.06 -6.17
N GLU A 36 -5.36 -18.60 -7.36
CA GLU A 36 -4.00 -18.65 -7.86
C GLU A 36 -3.14 -17.56 -7.19
N TRP A 37 -2.23 -18.00 -6.33
CA TRP A 37 -1.29 -17.13 -5.61
C TRP A 37 -0.43 -16.27 -6.56
N GLU A 38 -0.11 -16.79 -7.75
CA GLU A 38 0.64 -16.09 -8.80
C GLU A 38 -0.15 -14.88 -9.36
N ALA A 39 -1.45 -15.05 -9.57
CA ALA A 39 -2.34 -13.97 -10.03
C ALA A 39 -2.57 -12.89 -8.95
N ARG A 40 -2.43 -13.26 -7.66
CA ARG A 40 -2.57 -12.34 -6.52
C ARG A 40 -1.30 -11.50 -6.30
N MET A 41 -0.13 -12.13 -6.40
CA MET A 41 1.18 -11.55 -6.08
C MET A 41 1.63 -10.48 -7.08
N TYR A 42 1.25 -10.62 -8.35
CA TYR A 42 1.47 -9.61 -9.41
C TYR A 42 0.24 -8.73 -9.65
N GLY A 43 -0.84 -8.98 -8.92
CA GLY A 43 -2.08 -8.21 -9.03
C GLY A 43 -1.98 -6.84 -8.36
N PRO A 44 -2.89 -5.92 -8.71
CA PRO A 44 -3.05 -4.62 -8.02
C PRO A 44 -3.19 -4.76 -6.50
N TRP A 45 -3.67 -5.91 -6.05
CA TRP A 45 -3.91 -6.25 -4.65
C TRP A 45 -2.66 -6.17 -3.77
N ASP A 46 -1.49 -6.66 -4.21
CA ASP A 46 -0.26 -6.67 -3.40
C ASP A 46 0.72 -5.56 -3.79
N GLY A 47 0.74 -5.16 -5.08
CA GLY A 47 1.67 -4.13 -5.56
C GLY A 47 1.32 -2.71 -5.09
N ILE A 48 0.04 -2.36 -5.10
CA ILE A 48 -0.43 -1.02 -4.73
C ILE A 48 -0.22 -0.73 -3.23
N PRO A 49 -0.54 -1.66 -2.30
CA PRO A 49 -0.27 -1.45 -0.89
C PRO A 49 1.20 -1.19 -0.59
N GLY A 50 2.10 -1.98 -1.18
CA GLY A 50 3.54 -1.81 -0.99
C GLY A 50 4.02 -0.41 -1.41
N LEU A 51 3.55 0.09 -2.56
CA LEU A 51 3.89 1.42 -3.06
C LEU A 51 3.33 2.54 -2.18
N CYS A 52 2.08 2.42 -1.73
CA CYS A 52 1.46 3.39 -0.82
C CYS A 52 2.19 3.46 0.53
N ILE A 53 2.58 2.31 1.08
CA ILE A 53 3.32 2.22 2.34
C ILE A 53 4.73 2.82 2.18
N ALA A 54 5.42 2.51 1.08
CA ALA A 54 6.73 3.10 0.79
C ALA A 54 6.66 4.61 0.59
N ALA A 55 5.62 5.11 -0.10
CA ALA A 55 5.38 6.54 -0.27
C ALA A 55 5.10 7.24 1.08
N ALA A 56 4.24 6.66 1.92
CA ALA A 56 3.94 7.21 3.25
C ALA A 56 5.18 7.21 4.15
N PHE A 57 5.99 6.15 4.09
CA PHE A 57 7.26 6.09 4.82
C PHE A 57 8.25 7.16 4.36
N THR A 58 8.44 7.32 3.04
CA THR A 58 9.36 8.33 2.49
C THR A 58 8.90 9.76 2.76
N LEU A 59 7.60 10.02 2.75
CA LEU A 59 7.02 11.30 3.19
C LEU A 59 7.30 11.56 4.67
N GLY A 60 7.02 10.57 5.52
CA GLY A 60 7.30 10.67 6.95
C GLY A 60 8.78 10.87 7.29
N LEU A 61 9.71 10.45 6.41
CA LEU A 61 11.14 10.76 6.50
C LEU A 61 11.50 12.19 6.06
N ARG A 62 10.73 12.79 5.14
CA ARG A 62 11.01 14.11 4.54
C ARG A 62 10.48 15.28 5.36
N GLU A 63 9.34 15.16 6.02
CA GLU A 63 8.73 16.22 6.85
C GLU A 63 9.51 16.54 8.15
N ASP A 64 10.71 15.97 8.34
CA ASP A 64 11.57 16.20 9.53
C ASP A 64 12.70 17.17 9.16
N GLN A 65 12.54 17.86 8.03
CA GLN A 65 13.50 18.80 7.46
C GLN A 65 13.09 20.26 7.73
N GLU A 66 12.14 20.49 8.64
CA GLU A 66 11.86 21.80 9.25
C GLU A 66 12.73 22.03 10.50
#